data_AF-A0A7C3B9D2-F1
#
_entry.id   AF-A0A7C3B9D2-F1
#
_cell.length_a   1.000
_cell.length_b   1.000
_cell.length_c   1.000
_cell.angle_alpha   90.00
_cell.angle_beta   90.00
_cell.angle_gamma   90.00
#
_symmetry.space_group_name_H-M   'P 1'
#
loop_
_entity.id
_entity.type
_entity.pdbx_description
1 polymer ?
#
loop_
_entity_poly.entity_id
_entity_poly.type
_entity_poly.pdbx_seq_one_letter_code
_entity_poly.pdbx_strand_id
1 'polypeptide(L)'
;MKGQSGNPRGRPPKGRALTEILRKAGSKTLEVHGRRISRKRLVADLLWQAAAIGKVIFPDGRALEVSFADWFDVVKFIYSHIDGPPKVSMELTGEDGKPISVSVIEIVKDYGGIAGGSGREGEAKPASGSNPDVG
;
A
#
# COMPACT_ATOMS: atom_id res chain seq x y z
N MET A 1 -30.90 5.59 23.72
CA MET A 1 -30.85 5.19 22.29
C MET A 1 -29.41 5.29 21.81
N LYS A 2 -28.81 4.20 21.33
CA LYS A 2 -27.47 4.22 20.71
C LYS A 2 -27.65 4.66 19.26
N GLY A 3 -27.09 5.82 18.88
CA GLY A 3 -27.14 6.31 17.51
C GLY A 3 -26.33 5.39 16.59
N GLN A 4 -26.99 4.67 15.70
CA GLN A 4 -26.33 4.00 14.58
C GLN A 4 -25.89 5.06 13.57
N SER A 5 -24.60 5.35 13.55
CA SER A 5 -23.97 6.10 12.46
C SER A 5 -24.06 5.25 11.19
N GLY A 6 -25.06 5.51 10.36
CA GLY A 6 -25.40 4.78 9.14
C GLY A 6 -24.46 5.02 7.97
N ASN A 7 -23.14 5.05 8.19
CA ASN A 7 -22.16 5.13 7.10
C ASN A 7 -21.22 3.91 7.08
N PRO A 8 -21.61 2.81 6.43
CA PRO A 8 -20.78 1.61 6.30
C PRO A 8 -19.49 1.82 5.47
N ARG A 9 -19.30 2.97 4.82
CA ARG A 9 -18.10 3.28 4.02
C ARG A 9 -17.21 4.40 4.58
N GLY A 10 -17.47 4.87 5.80
CA GLY A 10 -16.68 5.95 6.40
C GLY A 10 -16.67 7.22 5.53
N ARG A 11 -16.00 8.28 6.00
CA ARG A 11 -15.74 9.43 5.13
C ARG A 11 -14.69 8.98 4.10
N PRO A 12 -14.90 9.14 2.79
CA PRO A 12 -13.84 8.95 1.82
C PRO A 12 -12.61 9.74 2.31
N PRO A 13 -11.40 9.15 2.29
CA PRO A 13 -10.21 9.88 2.69
C PRO A 13 -10.20 11.18 1.90
N LYS A 14 -10.00 12.31 2.60
CA LYS A 14 -9.90 13.62 1.93
C LYS A 14 -8.71 13.53 0.98
N GLY A 15 -8.97 13.20 -0.29
CA GLY A 15 -7.98 13.30 -1.35
C GLY A 15 -7.45 14.73 -1.32
N ARG A 16 -6.13 14.88 -1.33
CA ARG A 16 -5.51 16.21 -1.35
C ARG A 16 -5.86 16.85 -2.70
N ALA A 17 -6.88 17.70 -2.74
CA ALA A 17 -7.39 18.29 -3.98
C ALA A 17 -6.29 18.97 -4.80
N LEU A 18 -5.35 19.64 -4.12
CA LEU A 18 -4.17 20.23 -4.76
C LEU A 18 -3.25 19.18 -5.42
N THR A 19 -3.00 18.06 -4.74
CA THR A 19 -2.19 16.97 -5.30
C THR A 19 -2.80 16.42 -6.58
N GLU A 20 -4.12 16.24 -6.63
CA GLU A 20 -4.81 15.80 -7.84
C GLU A 20 -4.73 16.83 -8.98
N ILE A 21 -4.88 18.12 -8.65
CA ILE A 21 -4.72 19.21 -9.63
C ILE A 21 -3.29 19.21 -10.19
N LEU A 22 -2.27 19.14 -9.35
CA LEU A 22 -0.86 19.12 -9.75
C LEU A 22 -0.53 17.87 -10.57
N ARG A 23 -1.02 16.70 -10.16
CA ARG A 23 -0.87 15.44 -10.91
C ARG A 23 -1.46 15.55 -12.31
N LYS A 24 -2.68 16.10 -12.43
CA LYS A 24 -3.35 16.32 -13.72
C LYS A 24 -2.61 17.35 -14.57
N ALA A 25 -2.17 18.46 -13.96
CA ALA A 25 -1.42 19.51 -14.65
C ALA A 25 -0.07 19.00 -15.17
N GLY A 26 0.70 18.29 -14.33
CA GLY A 26 1.99 17.71 -14.68
C GLY A 26 1.91 16.63 -15.75
N SER A 27 0.77 15.96 -15.89
CA SER A 27 0.55 14.94 -16.92
C SER A 27 0.26 15.52 -18.31
N LYS A 28 -0.05 16.81 -18.43
CA LYS A 28 -0.24 17.47 -19.73
C LYS A 28 1.08 17.51 -20.50
N THR A 29 1.01 17.34 -21.82
CA THR A 29 2.16 17.47 -22.71
C THR A 29 2.33 18.90 -23.19
N LEU A 30 3.58 19.32 -23.38
CA LEU A 30 3.97 20.49 -24.15
C LEU A 30 4.87 20.05 -25.30
N GLU A 31 4.98 20.88 -26.32
CA GLU A 31 5.93 20.69 -27.40
C GLU A 31 7.18 21.52 -27.13
N VAL A 32 8.34 20.87 -27.11
CA VAL A 32 9.65 21.49 -26.86
C VAL A 32 10.58 20.98 -27.96
N HIS A 33 11.11 21.89 -28.79
CA HIS A 33 11.98 21.57 -29.91
C HIS A 33 11.42 20.45 -30.83
N GLY A 34 10.14 20.53 -31.17
CA GLY A 34 9.46 19.56 -32.05
C GLY A 34 9.18 18.20 -31.40
N ARG A 35 9.40 18.05 -30.08
CA ARG A 35 9.10 16.82 -29.33
C ARG A 35 8.02 17.07 -28.29
N ARG A 36 7.08 16.13 -28.18
CA ARG A 36 6.06 16.17 -27.13
C ARG A 36 6.59 15.57 -25.83
N ILE A 37 6.59 16.37 -24.77
CA ILE A 37 7.13 16.02 -23.46
C ILE A 37 6.08 16.36 -22.38
N SER A 38 5.87 15.46 -21.41
CA SER A 38 4.99 15.77 -20.26
C SER A 38 5.62 16.83 -19.36
N ARG A 39 4.80 17.73 -18.80
CA ARG A 39 5.29 18.79 -17.90
C ARG A 39 6.05 18.25 -16.69
N LYS A 40 5.62 17.14 -16.10
CA LYS A 40 6.34 16.49 -14.99
C LYS A 40 7.75 16.03 -15.37
N ARG A 41 7.92 15.54 -16.60
CA ARG A 41 9.23 15.15 -17.13
C ARG A 41 10.10 16.37 -17.36
N LEU A 42 9.53 17.45 -17.90
CA LEU A 42 10.26 18.71 -18.05
C LEU A 42 10.77 19.21 -16.70
N VAL A 43 9.92 19.23 -15.67
CA VAL A 43 10.34 19.66 -14.33
C VAL A 43 11.46 18.77 -13.80
N ALA A 44 11.37 17.45 -13.98
CA ALA A 44 12.44 16.53 -13.59
C ALA A 44 13.76 16.83 -14.33
N ASP A 45 13.70 17.07 -15.65
CA ASP A 45 14.89 17.39 -16.46
C ASP A 45 15.52 18.74 -16.02
N LEU A 46 14.71 19.74 -15.66
CA LEU A 46 15.20 21.04 -15.17
C LEU A 46 15.83 20.93 -13.78
N LEU A 47 15.23 20.15 -12.87
CA LEU A 47 15.83 19.87 -11.56
C LEU A 47 17.16 19.13 -11.69
N TRP A 48 17.25 18.18 -12.62
CA TRP A 48 18.48 17.45 -12.88
C TRP A 48 19.58 18.35 -13.46
N GLN A 49 19.23 19.25 -14.37
CA GLN A 49 20.15 20.29 -14.86
C GLN A 49 20.64 21.19 -13.72
N ALA A 50 19.73 21.69 -12.88
CA ALA A 50 20.09 22.50 -11.72
C ALA A 50 21.12 21.77 -10.83
N ALA A 51 20.87 20.50 -10.50
CA ALA A 51 21.76 19.71 -9.65
C ALA A 51 23.12 19.41 -10.30
N ALA A 52 23.14 19.07 -11.59
CA ALA A 52 24.34 18.60 -12.28
C ALA A 52 25.29 19.73 -12.68
N ILE A 53 24.75 20.87 -13.12
CA ILE A 53 25.55 21.97 -13.71
C ILE A 53 25.36 23.33 -13.02
N GLY A 54 24.49 23.44 -12.01
CA GLY A 54 24.22 24.71 -11.32
C GLY A 54 23.45 25.73 -12.17
N LYS A 55 22.87 25.30 -13.30
CA LYS A 55 22.18 26.16 -14.26
C LYS A 55 20.96 25.46 -14.83
N VAL A 56 19.91 26.22 -15.10
CA VAL A 56 18.68 25.76 -15.74
C VAL A 56 18.49 26.53 -17.05
N ILE A 57 18.28 25.80 -18.15
CA ILE A 57 17.92 26.38 -19.45
C ILE A 57 16.47 26.02 -19.75
N PHE A 58 15.62 27.03 -19.83
CA PHE A 58 14.19 26.87 -20.10
C PHE A 58 13.92 26.67 -21.60
N PRO A 59 12.79 26.04 -21.98
CA PRO A 59 12.42 25.86 -23.38
C PRO A 59 12.29 27.14 -24.21
N ASP A 60 12.07 28.28 -23.55
CA ASP A 60 12.01 29.60 -24.17
C ASP A 60 13.39 30.27 -24.35
N GLY A 61 14.47 29.54 -24.02
CA GLY A 61 15.85 30.00 -24.12
C GLY A 61 16.33 30.82 -22.92
N ARG A 62 15.46 31.13 -21.94
CA ARG A 62 15.90 31.79 -20.71
C ARG A 62 16.84 30.88 -19.93
N ALA A 63 17.82 31.48 -19.28
CA ALA A 63 18.75 30.80 -18.42
C ALA A 63 18.64 31.34 -17.00
N LEU A 64 18.71 30.44 -16.02
CA LEU A 64 18.79 30.77 -14.60
C LEU A 64 20.02 30.08 -14.02
N GLU A 65 20.91 30.88 -13.43
CA GLU A 65 21.99 30.37 -12.60
C GLU A 65 21.46 30.12 -11.18
N VAL A 66 21.80 28.98 -10.61
CA VAL A 66 21.27 28.52 -9.33
C VAL A 66 22.24 28.94 -8.23
N SER A 67 21.75 29.61 -7.19
CA SER A 67 22.58 29.94 -6.04
C SER A 67 23.06 28.67 -5.33
N PHE A 68 24.17 28.74 -4.59
CA PHE A 68 24.67 27.57 -3.85
C PHE A 68 23.63 26.98 -2.88
N ALA A 69 22.86 27.84 -2.20
CA ALA A 69 21.82 27.40 -1.27
C ALA A 69 20.70 26.64 -2.00
N ASP A 70 20.18 27.21 -3.09
CA ASP A 70 19.13 26.58 -3.90
C ASP A 70 19.63 25.28 -4.54
N TRP A 71 20.88 25.28 -5.01
CA TRP A 71 21.52 24.10 -5.59
C TRP A 71 21.58 22.96 -4.56
N PHE A 72 22.02 23.27 -3.34
CA PHE A 72 22.11 22.27 -2.28
C PHE A 72 20.74 21.70 -1.89
N ASP A 73 19.70 22.53 -1.86
CA ASP A 73 18.34 22.08 -1.59
C ASP A 73 17.77 21.21 -2.72
N VAL A 74 18.07 21.52 -3.98
CA VAL A 74 17.72 20.66 -5.12
C VAL A 74 18.41 19.30 -5.00
N VAL A 75 19.70 19.28 -4.67
CA VAL A 75 20.47 18.03 -4.49
C VAL A 75 19.87 17.19 -3.37
N LYS A 76 19.61 17.77 -2.20
CA LYS A 76 18.93 17.08 -1.09
C LYS A 76 17.57 16.53 -1.50
N PHE A 77 16.77 17.34 -2.19
CA PHE A 77 15.46 16.94 -2.67
C PHE A 77 15.54 15.71 -3.56
N ILE A 78 16.48 15.69 -4.52
CA ILE A 78 16.68 14.55 -5.41
C ILE A 78 17.09 13.30 -4.61
N TYR A 79 18.10 13.39 -3.73
CA TYR A 79 18.55 12.25 -2.95
C TYR A 79 17.45 11.68 -2.03
N SER A 80 16.64 12.55 -1.42
CA SER A 80 15.52 12.12 -0.56
C SER A 80 14.44 11.29 -1.30
N HIS A 81 14.35 11.44 -2.62
CA HIS A 81 13.40 10.71 -3.45
C HIS A 81 14.01 9.45 -4.10
N ILE A 82 15.33 9.43 -4.33
CA ILE A 82 16.03 8.26 -4.89
C ILE A 82 16.28 7.21 -3.82
N ASP A 83 16.86 7.61 -2.69
CA ASP A 83 17.23 6.68 -1.62
C ASP A 83 16.04 6.35 -0.71
N GLY A 84 14.98 7.17 -0.80
CA GLY A 84 13.81 7.10 0.06
C GLY A 84 14.11 7.58 1.48
N PRO A 85 13.09 7.66 2.35
CA PRO A 85 13.31 7.96 3.75
C PRO A 85 14.22 6.88 4.36
N PRO A 86 15.10 7.22 5.32
CA PRO A 86 15.85 6.23 6.08
C PRO A 86 14.90 5.14 6.57
N LYS A 87 15.27 3.88 6.37
CA LYS A 87 14.49 2.75 6.89
C LYS A 87 14.52 2.84 8.42
N VAL A 88 13.48 3.41 9.01
CA VAL A 88 13.30 3.39 10.46
C VAL A 88 12.89 1.99 10.84
N SER A 89 13.86 1.15 11.22
CA SER A 89 13.56 -0.09 11.93
C SER A 89 13.21 0.28 13.37
N MET A 90 11.93 0.27 13.71
CA MET A 90 11.54 0.21 15.13
C MET A 90 11.85 -1.21 15.60
N GLU A 91 12.88 -1.37 16.43
CA GLU A 91 13.01 -2.58 17.23
C GLU A 91 11.85 -2.59 18.23
N LEU A 92 10.91 -3.52 18.03
CA LEU A 92 9.86 -3.81 19.00
C LEU A 92 10.46 -4.71 20.09
N THR A 93 11.27 -4.13 20.96
CA THR A 93 11.72 -4.79 22.19
C THR A 93 10.63 -4.64 23.25
N GLY A 94 10.28 -5.74 23.93
CA GLY A 94 9.42 -5.69 25.10
C GLY A 94 10.12 -4.96 26.26
N GLU A 95 9.39 -4.70 27.34
CA GLU A 95 9.97 -4.23 28.60
C GLU A 95 11.15 -5.17 28.96
N ASP A 96 12.35 -4.60 29.15
CA ASP A 96 13.63 -5.29 29.38
C ASP A 96 14.30 -6.01 28.17
N GLY A 97 13.96 -5.68 26.93
CA GLY A 97 14.64 -6.29 25.75
C GLY A 97 14.23 -7.74 25.49
N LYS A 98 13.16 -8.21 26.14
CA LYS A 98 12.61 -9.55 25.96
C LYS A 98 11.71 -9.61 24.72
N PRO A 99 11.60 -10.77 24.05
CA PRO A 99 10.66 -10.97 22.95
C PRO A 99 9.21 -10.68 23.39
N ILE A 100 8.43 -10.06 22.51
CA ILE A 100 7.00 -9.86 22.74
C ILE A 100 6.28 -11.20 22.54
N SER A 101 5.68 -11.73 23.60
CA SER A 101 4.85 -12.94 23.54
C SER A 101 3.47 -12.61 22.96
N VAL A 102 3.25 -12.96 21.69
CA VAL A 102 1.92 -12.89 21.06
C VAL A 102 1.15 -14.14 21.43
N SER A 103 0.16 -14.02 22.32
CA SER A 103 -0.79 -15.10 22.61
C SER A 103 -1.98 -14.97 21.67
N VAL A 104 -2.15 -15.91 20.75
CA VAL A 104 -3.35 -16.00 19.92
C VAL A 104 -4.47 -16.57 20.78
N ILE A 105 -5.45 -15.74 21.12
CA ILE A 105 -6.69 -16.20 21.76
C ILE A 105 -7.64 -16.64 20.63
N GLU A 106 -7.70 -17.93 20.37
CA GLU A 106 -8.78 -18.50 19.57
C GLU A 106 -10.08 -18.42 20.36
N ILE A 107 -10.96 -17.49 19.98
CA ILE A 107 -12.34 -17.49 20.49
C ILE A 107 -13.09 -18.59 19.73
N VAL A 108 -13.04 -19.82 20.24
CA VAL A 108 -13.92 -20.89 19.78
C VAL A 108 -15.33 -20.55 20.26
N LYS A 109 -16.18 -20.08 19.34
CA LYS A 109 -17.62 -19.97 19.58
C LYS A 109 -18.23 -21.35 19.45
N ASP A 110 -18.53 -21.95 20.59
CA ASP A 110 -19.31 -23.18 20.68
C ASP A 110 -20.77 -22.88 20.30
N TYR A 111 -21.17 -23.26 19.08
CA TYR A 111 -22.55 -23.17 18.62
C TYR A 111 -23.27 -24.48 18.96
N GLY A 112 -23.65 -24.63 20.23
CA GLY A 112 -24.47 -25.74 20.69
C GLY A 112 -25.93 -25.62 20.26
N GLY A 113 -26.40 -26.61 19.48
CA GLY A 113 -27.73 -27.22 19.64
C GLY A 113 -28.88 -26.69 18.79
N ILE A 114 -29.33 -27.50 17.81
CA ILE A 114 -30.76 -27.65 17.52
C ILE A 114 -31.06 -29.15 17.38
N ALA A 115 -31.87 -29.65 18.32
CA ALA A 115 -32.48 -30.97 18.31
C ALA A 115 -33.64 -31.03 17.29
N GLY A 116 -33.84 -32.17 16.62
CA GLY A 116 -34.99 -32.36 15.74
C GLY A 116 -35.09 -33.72 15.02
N GLY A 117 -35.55 -34.74 15.73
CA GLY A 117 -36.68 -35.60 15.33
C GLY A 117 -36.63 -36.58 14.13
N SER A 118 -36.98 -37.83 14.44
CA SER A 118 -37.92 -38.76 13.73
C SER A 118 -37.37 -39.86 12.79
N GLY A 119 -37.24 -41.07 13.37
CA GLY A 119 -37.90 -42.34 13.01
C GLY A 119 -37.93 -42.86 11.57
N ARG A 120 -37.41 -44.11 11.38
CA ARG A 120 -38.23 -45.24 10.90
C ARG A 120 -37.53 -46.59 11.09
N GLU A 121 -38.30 -47.53 11.65
CA GLU A 121 -38.04 -48.97 11.76
C GLU A 121 -38.10 -49.69 10.40
N GLY A 122 -37.52 -50.90 10.35
CA GLY A 122 -37.62 -51.89 9.27
C GLY A 122 -36.33 -52.70 9.14
N GLU A 123 -36.05 -53.62 10.06
CA GLU A 123 -36.46 -55.04 10.05
C GLU A 123 -35.49 -55.95 9.23
N ALA A 124 -35.22 -57.11 9.81
CA ALA A 124 -34.07 -57.99 9.63
C ALA A 124 -34.15 -58.96 8.44
N LYS A 125 -33.00 -59.51 8.01
CA LYS A 125 -32.64 -60.93 8.28
C LYS A 125 -31.22 -61.33 7.79
N PRO A 126 -30.66 -62.42 8.36
CA PRO A 126 -29.23 -62.79 8.31
C PRO A 126 -28.93 -64.02 7.42
N ALA A 127 -27.64 -64.28 7.18
CA ALA A 127 -26.98 -65.61 7.11
C ALA A 127 -25.54 -65.42 6.56
N SER A 128 -24.50 -65.68 7.35
CA SER A 128 -23.70 -66.93 7.34
C SER A 128 -22.89 -67.16 6.06
N GLY A 129 -21.56 -67.18 6.17
CA GLY A 129 -20.68 -67.68 5.11
C GLY A 129 -19.19 -67.41 5.32
N SER A 130 -18.56 -68.24 6.16
CA SER A 130 -17.21 -68.84 6.02
C SER A 130 -16.11 -68.17 5.18
N ASN A 131 -14.98 -67.95 5.87
CA ASN A 131 -13.55 -68.01 5.47
C ASN A 131 -13.20 -68.97 4.29
N PRO A 132 -12.00 -68.94 3.64
CA PRO A 132 -10.69 -68.73 4.31
C PRO A 132 -9.58 -67.97 3.56
N ASP A 133 -8.52 -67.73 4.34
CA ASP A 133 -7.11 -67.54 3.98
C ASP A 133 -6.64 -68.29 2.72
N VAL A 134 -5.85 -67.59 1.91
CA VAL A 134 -4.64 -68.05 1.22
C VAL A 134 -3.85 -66.76 0.95
N GLY A 135 -2.68 -66.48 1.53
CA GLY A 135 -1.42 -67.23 1.48
C GLY A 135 -0.36 -66.26 0.94
#